data_AF-A0A7X8SLF4-F1
#
_entry.id   AF-A0A7X8SLF4-F1
#
_cell.length_a   1.000
_cell.length_b   1.000
_cell.length_c   1.000
_cell.angle_alpha   90.00
_cell.angle_beta   90.00
_cell.angle_gamma   90.00
#
_symmetry.space_group_name_H-M   'P 1'
#
loop_
_entity.id
_entity.type
_entity.pdbx_description
1 polymer ?
#
loop_
_entity_poly.entity_id
_entity_poly.type
_entity_poly.pdbx_seq_one_letter_code
_entity_poly.pdbx_strand_id
1 'polypeptide(L)'
;MFEITPFVFSFKTYNEKKKSNFLIPKLGNVNEQGITLSNELISFHDILRTTYYRGYLVITFDNYPLLGRQTSEWYIQKNNCIIIKSSMIKDIKLAFNVFKSRFAQKTRTCGHCENEINWDKHLESQYHYCDECHSISDKHGLLMSNGEEFDICPETGYWDRLGIRRQYQYFYFDKKLYWNYNKYYGGDNLGIEFFHNNILKNLMFLIGVPGTLIEFYKANQGHHPDFTELAEANFASRCGEIKEAADLYTKMQMRFPYFPALHYNLAIAYLQVNNIELAKRYFQKSLEGCSNYTPTLKVLKYLSEKEKIGSV
;
A
#
# COMPACT_ATOMS: atom_id res chain seq x y z
N MET A 1 -20.90 -8.27 -28.79
CA MET A 1 -20.10 -7.36 -27.95
C MET A 1 -20.72 -5.98 -28.07
N PHE A 2 -21.29 -5.40 -27.00
CA PHE A 2 -21.90 -4.07 -27.07
C PHE A 2 -20.78 -3.04 -27.04
N GLU A 3 -20.55 -2.35 -28.15
CA GLU A 3 -19.64 -1.22 -28.25
C GLU A 3 -20.39 0.04 -27.85
N ILE A 4 -19.99 0.67 -26.74
CA ILE A 4 -20.60 1.91 -26.28
C ILE A 4 -19.75 3.05 -26.80
N THR A 5 -20.24 3.69 -27.85
CA THR A 5 -19.63 4.91 -28.37
C THR A 5 -19.81 6.05 -27.35
N PRO A 6 -18.79 6.90 -27.16
CA PRO A 6 -18.93 8.10 -26.33
C PRO A 6 -20.16 8.91 -26.73
N PHE A 7 -20.92 9.40 -25.76
CA PHE A 7 -22.13 10.16 -26.04
C PHE A 7 -22.32 11.34 -25.08
N VAL A 8 -22.82 12.43 -25.64
CA VAL A 8 -23.14 13.65 -24.92
C VAL A 8 -24.58 13.59 -24.42
N PHE A 9 -24.83 14.03 -23.21
CA PHE A 9 -26.16 14.07 -22.60
C PHE A 9 -26.39 15.39 -21.87
N SER A 10 -27.66 15.77 -21.75
CA SER A 10 -28.05 16.91 -20.93
C SER A 10 -28.39 16.46 -19.51
N PHE A 11 -27.97 17.21 -18.49
CA PHE A 11 -28.24 16.86 -17.09
C PHE A 11 -28.56 18.07 -16.20
N LYS A 12 -29.22 17.78 -15.08
CA LYS A 12 -29.39 18.67 -13.91
C LYS A 12 -28.91 17.97 -12.65
N THR A 13 -28.26 18.70 -11.74
CA THR A 13 -27.88 18.18 -10.42
C THR A 13 -28.79 18.71 -9.32
N TYR A 14 -28.93 17.95 -8.25
CA TYR A 14 -29.84 18.27 -7.16
C TYR A 14 -29.13 18.17 -5.80
N ASN A 15 -29.42 19.12 -4.91
CA ASN A 15 -28.95 19.09 -3.53
C ASN A 15 -29.85 18.24 -2.62
N GLU A 16 -29.48 18.15 -1.33
CA GLU A 16 -30.24 17.40 -0.30
C GLU A 16 -31.70 17.83 -0.18
N LYS A 17 -32.03 19.09 -0.50
CA LYS A 17 -33.39 19.65 -0.46
C LYS A 17 -34.17 19.44 -1.75
N LYS A 18 -33.67 18.61 -2.68
CA LYS A 18 -34.24 18.37 -4.02
C LYS A 18 -34.38 19.64 -4.86
N LYS A 19 -33.62 20.69 -4.55
CA LYS A 19 -33.54 21.89 -5.40
C LYS A 19 -32.46 21.68 -6.44
N SER A 20 -32.77 22.06 -7.69
CA SER A 20 -31.79 22.03 -8.78
C SER A 20 -30.68 23.03 -8.48
N ASN A 21 -29.41 22.65 -8.67
CA ASN A 21 -28.28 23.56 -8.46
C ASN A 21 -28.19 24.64 -9.56
N PHE A 22 -28.85 24.41 -10.70
CA PHE A 22 -28.89 25.37 -11.81
C PHE A 22 -30.23 25.34 -12.57
N LEU A 23 -30.61 26.46 -13.20
CA LEU A 23 -31.87 26.64 -13.94
C LEU A 23 -31.86 25.92 -15.29
N ILE A 24 -30.77 26.09 -16.04
CA ILE A 24 -30.60 25.58 -17.41
C ILE A 24 -29.80 24.26 -17.35
N PRO A 25 -30.27 23.17 -17.96
CA PRO A 25 -29.51 21.92 -18.03
C PRO A 25 -28.09 22.14 -18.58
N LYS A 26 -27.10 21.44 -18.01
CA LYS A 26 -25.71 21.43 -18.51
C LYS A 26 -25.47 20.22 -19.40
N LEU A 27 -24.39 20.26 -20.19
CA LEU A 27 -23.94 19.13 -21.01
C LEU A 27 -22.90 18.30 -20.25
N GLY A 28 -23.07 16.98 -20.29
CA GLY A 28 -22.11 15.99 -19.83
C GLY A 28 -21.75 15.04 -20.97
N ASN A 29 -20.69 14.28 -20.77
CA ASN A 29 -20.23 13.25 -21.70
C ASN A 29 -19.96 11.96 -20.93
N VAL A 30 -20.29 10.81 -21.51
CA VAL A 30 -19.82 9.52 -21.01
C VAL A 30 -18.85 8.96 -22.03
N ASN A 31 -17.65 8.60 -21.58
CA ASN A 31 -16.63 7.95 -22.39
C ASN A 31 -16.03 6.76 -21.61
N GLU A 32 -14.95 6.19 -22.12
CA GLU A 32 -14.31 5.03 -21.50
C GLU A 32 -13.64 5.36 -20.15
N GLN A 33 -13.22 6.60 -19.93
CA GLN A 33 -12.53 6.99 -18.69
C GLN A 33 -13.52 7.26 -17.53
N GLY A 34 -14.75 7.67 -17.85
CA GLY A 34 -15.72 8.05 -16.83
C GLY A 34 -16.89 8.87 -17.35
N ILE A 35 -17.44 9.67 -16.44
CA ILE A 35 -18.51 10.64 -16.72
C ILE A 35 -17.97 12.05 -16.55
N THR A 36 -17.96 12.83 -17.64
CA THR A 36 -17.60 14.24 -17.61
C THR A 36 -18.84 15.07 -17.30
N LEU A 37 -18.83 15.80 -16.19
CA LEU A 37 -19.90 16.73 -15.81
C LEU A 37 -19.35 18.16 -15.79
N SER A 38 -19.84 19.03 -16.69
CA SER A 38 -19.32 20.41 -16.84
C SER A 38 -17.80 20.47 -17.08
N ASN A 39 -17.29 19.64 -17.98
CA ASN A 39 -15.87 19.51 -18.33
C ASN A 39 -14.96 18.95 -17.21
N GLU A 40 -15.53 18.47 -16.10
CA GLU A 40 -14.77 17.77 -15.05
C GLU A 40 -15.02 16.27 -15.16
N LEU A 41 -13.95 15.50 -15.34
CA LEU A 41 -14.01 14.04 -15.42
C LEU A 41 -14.19 13.47 -14.01
N ILE A 42 -15.23 12.66 -13.84
CA ILE A 42 -15.39 11.76 -12.72
C ILE A 42 -15.03 10.37 -13.22
N SER A 43 -13.93 9.82 -12.73
CA SER A 43 -13.44 8.50 -13.13
C SER A 43 -14.43 7.42 -12.72
N PHE A 44 -14.60 6.37 -13.54
CA PHE A 44 -15.38 5.20 -13.10
C PHE A 44 -14.79 4.51 -11.88
N HIS A 45 -13.48 4.65 -11.65
CA HIS A 45 -12.77 4.17 -10.48
C HIS A 45 -13.21 4.84 -9.18
N ASP A 46 -13.65 6.11 -9.25
CA ASP A 46 -14.13 6.83 -8.06
C ASP A 46 -15.60 6.49 -7.72
N ILE A 47 -16.32 5.81 -8.61
CA ILE A 47 -17.74 5.54 -8.48
C ILE A 47 -17.96 4.11 -7.94
N LEU A 48 -18.30 4.03 -6.65
CA LEU A 48 -18.67 2.77 -5.99
C LEU A 48 -19.88 2.09 -6.68
N ARG A 49 -20.97 2.85 -6.86
CA ARG A 49 -22.19 2.34 -7.50
C ARG A 49 -23.05 3.45 -8.07
N THR A 50 -23.82 3.11 -9.10
CA THR A 50 -24.90 3.97 -9.62
C THR A 50 -26.26 3.33 -9.36
N THR A 51 -27.17 4.06 -8.73
CA THR A 51 -28.55 3.61 -8.49
C THR A 51 -29.54 4.48 -9.23
N TYR A 52 -30.61 3.86 -9.74
CA TYR A 52 -31.69 4.57 -10.41
C TYR A 52 -32.90 4.64 -9.47
N TYR A 53 -33.39 5.85 -9.20
CA TYR A 53 -34.55 6.04 -8.35
C TYR A 53 -35.44 7.17 -8.90
N ARG A 54 -36.68 6.83 -9.28
CA ARG A 54 -37.73 7.79 -9.69
C ARG A 54 -37.27 8.84 -10.73
N GLY A 55 -36.50 8.44 -11.74
CA GLY A 55 -36.02 9.37 -12.77
C GLY A 55 -34.74 10.12 -12.40
N TYR A 56 -34.08 9.76 -11.30
CA TYR A 56 -32.78 10.27 -10.91
C TYR A 56 -31.74 9.15 -10.96
N LEU A 57 -30.53 9.48 -11.39
CA LEU A 57 -29.35 8.66 -11.24
C LEU A 57 -28.58 9.18 -10.02
N VAL A 58 -28.40 8.32 -9.03
CA VAL A 58 -27.59 8.60 -7.84
C VAL A 58 -26.25 7.91 -8.03
N ILE A 59 -25.20 8.70 -8.17
CA ILE A 59 -23.82 8.26 -8.30
C ILE A 59 -23.24 8.29 -6.88
N THR A 60 -23.01 7.12 -6.29
CA THR A 60 -22.35 6.97 -4.99
C THR A 60 -20.87 6.70 -5.22
N PHE A 61 -20.02 7.45 -4.54
CA PHE A 61 -18.57 7.34 -4.67
C PHE A 61 -17.97 6.36 -3.67
N ASP A 62 -16.72 5.97 -3.94
CA ASP A 62 -15.85 5.35 -2.93
C ASP A 62 -15.39 6.42 -1.91
N ASN A 63 -14.67 6.02 -0.87
CA ASN A 63 -14.18 6.95 0.14
C ASN A 63 -13.20 7.97 -0.50
N TYR A 64 -13.49 9.26 -0.35
CA TYR A 64 -12.68 10.39 -0.82
C TYR A 64 -12.55 10.50 -2.36
N PRO A 65 -13.64 10.72 -3.11
CA PRO A 65 -13.57 10.86 -4.55
C PRO A 65 -12.76 12.10 -4.97
N LEU A 66 -11.95 11.96 -6.02
CA LEU A 66 -11.25 13.07 -6.65
C LEU A 66 -12.23 13.86 -7.54
N LEU A 67 -12.94 14.80 -6.91
CA LEU A 67 -13.89 15.68 -7.61
C LEU A 67 -13.24 17.02 -7.96
N GLY A 68 -13.58 17.54 -9.13
CA GLY A 68 -13.22 18.90 -9.52
C GLY A 68 -13.96 19.96 -8.71
N ARG A 69 -13.63 21.22 -8.94
CA ARG A 69 -14.17 22.35 -8.18
C ARG A 69 -15.68 22.49 -8.37
N GLN A 70 -16.20 22.33 -9.59
CA GLN A 70 -17.64 22.48 -9.84
C GLN A 70 -18.44 21.27 -9.35
N THR A 71 -17.90 20.06 -9.57
CA THR A 71 -18.54 18.81 -9.17
C THR A 71 -18.58 18.64 -7.65
N SER A 72 -17.54 19.10 -6.93
CA SER A 72 -17.53 19.11 -5.46
C SER A 72 -18.60 20.02 -4.84
N GLU A 73 -19.03 21.09 -5.51
CA GLU A 73 -20.17 21.92 -5.05
C GLU A 73 -21.53 21.17 -5.10
N TRP A 74 -21.63 20.11 -5.92
CA TRP A 74 -22.85 19.30 -6.05
C TRP A 74 -22.80 18.03 -5.21
N TYR A 75 -21.67 17.76 -4.57
CA TYR A 75 -21.43 16.57 -3.77
C TYR A 75 -22.17 16.64 -2.43
N ILE A 76 -22.97 15.61 -2.15
CA ILE A 76 -23.73 15.45 -0.92
C ILE A 76 -22.89 14.67 0.07
N GLN A 77 -22.17 15.39 0.94
CA GLN A 77 -21.21 14.81 1.90
C GLN A 77 -21.83 13.72 2.78
N LYS A 78 -23.05 13.95 3.29
CA LYS A 78 -23.73 13.01 4.20
C LYS A 78 -23.96 11.63 3.59
N ASN A 79 -24.08 11.56 2.27
CA ASN A 79 -24.45 10.36 1.54
C ASN A 79 -23.38 9.89 0.55
N ASN A 80 -22.22 10.57 0.52
CA ASN A 80 -21.13 10.33 -0.43
C ASN A 80 -21.63 10.17 -1.88
N CYS A 81 -22.45 11.12 -2.35
CA CYS A 81 -23.10 10.97 -3.65
C CYS A 81 -23.36 12.28 -4.41
N ILE A 82 -23.57 12.14 -5.72
CA ILE A 82 -24.14 13.17 -6.60
C ILE A 82 -25.44 12.64 -7.19
N ILE A 83 -26.48 13.49 -7.22
CA ILE A 83 -27.78 13.17 -7.79
C ILE A 83 -27.95 13.92 -9.10
N ILE A 84 -28.09 13.19 -10.21
CA ILE A 84 -28.33 13.78 -11.53
C ILE A 84 -29.68 13.35 -12.11
N LYS A 85 -30.31 14.24 -12.89
CA LYS A 85 -31.47 13.97 -13.73
C LYS A 85 -31.08 14.17 -15.19
N SER A 86 -31.37 13.20 -16.05
CA SER A 86 -31.14 13.25 -17.49
C SER A 86 -32.22 12.46 -18.22
N SER A 87 -32.47 12.77 -19.49
CA SER A 87 -33.29 11.92 -20.37
C SER A 87 -32.59 10.60 -20.71
N MET A 88 -31.26 10.56 -20.64
CA MET A 88 -30.42 9.42 -21.03
C MET A 88 -29.94 8.58 -19.83
N ILE A 89 -30.66 8.58 -18.71
CA ILE A 89 -30.22 7.86 -17.49
C ILE A 89 -30.01 6.36 -17.74
N LYS A 90 -30.85 5.74 -18.57
CA LYS A 90 -30.72 4.31 -18.89
C LYS A 90 -29.40 4.04 -19.64
N ASP A 91 -29.05 4.90 -20.59
CA ASP A 91 -27.83 4.79 -21.38
C ASP A 91 -26.58 5.05 -20.52
N ILE A 92 -26.64 6.05 -19.64
CA ILE A 92 -25.56 6.34 -18.67
C ILE A 92 -25.35 5.13 -17.74
N LYS A 93 -26.43 4.53 -17.23
CA LYS A 93 -26.34 3.34 -16.37
C LYS A 93 -25.81 2.12 -17.13
N LEU A 94 -26.24 1.93 -18.38
CA LEU A 94 -25.74 0.85 -19.23
C LEU A 94 -24.24 1.03 -19.50
N ALA A 95 -23.81 2.25 -19.84
CA ALA A 95 -22.41 2.62 -19.99
C ALA A 95 -21.61 2.30 -18.74
N PHE A 96 -22.09 2.74 -17.57
CA PHE A 96 -21.46 2.41 -16.30
C PHE A 96 -21.31 0.91 -16.07
N ASN A 97 -22.36 0.13 -16.33
CA ASN A 97 -22.32 -1.33 -16.16
C ASN A 97 -21.34 -2.01 -17.12
N VAL A 98 -21.30 -1.59 -18.38
CA VAL A 98 -20.40 -2.15 -19.41
C VAL A 98 -18.96 -1.72 -19.16
N PHE A 99 -18.72 -0.48 -18.76
CA PHE A 99 -17.38 -0.04 -18.39
C PHE A 99 -16.92 -0.70 -17.11
N LYS A 100 -17.75 -0.80 -16.07
CA LYS A 100 -17.41 -1.56 -14.85
C LYS A 100 -17.11 -3.03 -15.15
N SER A 101 -17.78 -3.66 -16.12
CA SER A 101 -17.47 -5.04 -16.51
C SER A 101 -16.24 -5.17 -17.42
N ARG A 102 -15.92 -4.15 -18.23
CA ARG A 102 -14.70 -4.11 -19.06
C ARG A 102 -13.44 -3.73 -18.26
N PHE A 103 -13.56 -2.76 -17.36
CA PHE A 103 -12.51 -2.28 -16.46
C PHE A 103 -12.40 -3.07 -15.15
N ALA A 104 -13.30 -4.03 -14.91
CA ALA A 104 -12.95 -5.22 -14.15
C ALA A 104 -11.91 -6.01 -14.95
N GLN A 105 -10.74 -5.41 -15.18
CA GLN A 105 -9.57 -6.08 -15.69
C GLN A 105 -9.25 -7.17 -14.67
N LYS A 106 -9.58 -8.40 -15.04
CA LYS A 106 -9.30 -9.60 -14.27
C LYS A 106 -7.81 -9.83 -14.10
N THR A 107 -7.01 -9.12 -14.89
CA THR A 107 -5.56 -9.24 -14.97
C THR A 107 -4.93 -7.85 -15.06
N ARG A 108 -3.87 -7.62 -14.30
CA ARG A 108 -2.97 -6.46 -14.42
C ARG A 108 -1.59 -6.96 -14.80
N THR A 109 -0.81 -6.22 -15.59
CA THR A 109 0.58 -6.58 -15.88
C THR A 109 1.50 -5.95 -14.84
N CYS A 110 2.39 -6.74 -14.25
CA CYS A 110 3.42 -6.23 -13.34
C CYS A 110 4.34 -5.24 -14.06
N GLY A 111 4.59 -4.07 -13.47
CA GLY A 111 5.49 -3.05 -14.02
C GLY A 111 6.99 -3.40 -14.01
N HIS A 112 7.37 -4.54 -13.40
CA HIS A 112 8.76 -4.98 -13.29
C HIS A 112 9.07 -6.22 -14.13
N CYS A 113 8.33 -7.32 -13.94
CA CYS A 113 8.58 -8.59 -14.64
C CYS A 113 7.56 -8.91 -15.74
N GLU A 114 6.61 -8.00 -16.02
CA GLU A 114 5.56 -8.14 -17.03
C GLU A 114 4.56 -9.30 -16.80
N ASN A 115 4.70 -10.07 -15.73
CA ASN A 115 3.78 -11.15 -15.39
C ASN A 115 2.34 -10.65 -15.17
N GLU A 116 1.38 -11.45 -15.62
CA GLU A 116 -0.05 -11.20 -15.38
C GLU A 116 -0.40 -11.49 -13.92
N ILE A 117 -0.92 -10.48 -13.23
CA ILE A 117 -1.43 -10.53 -11.87
C ILE A 117 -2.94 -10.73 -11.96
N ASN A 118 -3.42 -11.88 -11.50
CA ASN A 118 -4.84 -12.14 -11.39
C ASN A 118 -5.48 -11.21 -10.34
N TRP A 119 -6.35 -10.32 -10.81
CA TRP A 119 -7.07 -9.33 -10.02
C TRP A 119 -8.53 -9.71 -9.74
N ASP A 120 -8.98 -10.89 -10.19
CA ASP A 120 -10.39 -11.28 -10.32
C ASP A 120 -11.15 -11.44 -8.97
N LYS A 121 -10.51 -11.14 -7.83
CA LYS A 121 -11.08 -11.19 -6.47
C LYS A 121 -10.55 -10.10 -5.54
N HIS A 122 -9.81 -9.14 -6.08
CA HIS A 122 -9.10 -8.14 -5.30
C HIS A 122 -9.88 -6.82 -5.33
N LEU A 123 -10.00 -6.18 -4.17
CA LEU A 123 -10.56 -4.83 -4.10
C LEU A 123 -9.64 -3.88 -4.88
N GLU A 124 -10.22 -2.84 -5.50
CA GLU A 124 -9.40 -1.80 -6.08
C GLU A 124 -8.56 -1.13 -4.99
N SER A 125 -7.27 -0.96 -5.28
CA SER A 125 -6.30 -0.41 -4.33
C SER A 125 -5.24 0.39 -5.08
N GLN A 126 -4.55 1.28 -4.36
CA GLN A 126 -3.58 2.21 -4.95
C GLN A 126 -2.35 1.50 -5.50
N TYR A 127 -1.98 0.36 -4.90
CA TYR A 127 -0.84 -0.44 -5.30
C TYR A 127 -1.27 -1.84 -5.69
N HIS A 128 -0.40 -2.54 -6.40
CA HIS A 128 -0.50 -3.95 -6.65
C HIS A 128 0.83 -4.63 -6.36
N TYR A 129 0.75 -5.84 -5.79
CA TYR A 129 1.88 -6.69 -5.49
C TYR A 129 2.00 -7.80 -6.52
N CYS A 130 3.21 -8.09 -6.97
CA CYS A 130 3.48 -9.23 -7.83
C CYS A 130 4.05 -10.38 -7.00
N ASP A 131 3.34 -11.50 -6.90
CA ASP A 131 3.80 -12.68 -6.16
C ASP A 131 5.04 -13.35 -6.76
N GLU A 132 5.33 -13.11 -8.05
CA GLU A 132 6.44 -13.75 -8.75
C GLU A 132 7.78 -13.06 -8.53
N CYS A 133 7.81 -11.72 -8.56
CA CYS A 133 9.04 -10.93 -8.39
C CYS A 133 9.02 -10.05 -7.14
N HIS A 134 8.00 -10.19 -6.30
CA HIS A 134 7.80 -9.45 -5.05
C HIS A 134 7.80 -7.92 -5.20
N SER A 135 7.63 -7.40 -6.43
CA SER A 135 7.58 -5.96 -6.67
C SER A 135 6.25 -5.36 -6.21
N ILE A 136 6.30 -4.11 -5.75
CA ILE A 136 5.13 -3.27 -5.53
C ILE A 136 5.13 -2.19 -6.61
N SER A 137 4.05 -2.12 -7.37
CA SER A 137 3.83 -1.04 -8.35
C SER A 137 2.54 -0.31 -8.03
N ASP A 138 2.41 0.94 -8.44
CA ASP A 138 1.17 1.69 -8.28
C ASP A 138 0.08 1.18 -9.25
N LYS A 139 -1.14 1.72 -9.13
CA LYS A 139 -2.26 1.35 -10.01
C LYS A 139 -2.04 1.65 -11.50
N HIS A 140 -1.02 2.44 -11.84
CA HIS A 140 -0.64 2.78 -13.21
C HIS A 140 0.52 1.90 -13.73
N GLY A 141 1.05 1.00 -12.90
CA GLY A 141 2.19 0.16 -13.26
C GLY A 141 3.55 0.82 -13.02
N LEU A 142 3.60 1.98 -12.38
CA LEU A 142 4.87 2.59 -11.97
C LEU A 142 5.48 1.78 -10.83
N LEU A 143 6.70 1.31 -11.03
CA LEU A 143 7.45 0.53 -10.06
C LEU A 143 7.84 1.40 -8.84
N MET A 144 7.39 1.00 -7.66
CA MET A 144 7.69 1.68 -6.39
C MET A 144 8.79 0.95 -5.61
N SER A 145 8.78 -0.38 -5.67
CA SER A 145 9.85 -1.23 -5.15
C SER A 145 9.93 -2.52 -5.95
N ASN A 146 11.14 -3.02 -6.19
CA ASN A 146 11.37 -4.35 -6.77
C ASN A 146 11.76 -5.34 -5.66
N GLY A 147 11.50 -6.63 -5.88
CA GLY A 147 11.86 -7.69 -4.94
C GLY A 147 13.35 -8.03 -4.90
N GLU A 148 14.13 -7.58 -5.88
CA GLU A 148 15.58 -7.81 -5.91
C GLU A 148 16.31 -6.98 -4.84
N GLU A 149 15.84 -5.76 -4.62
CA GLU A 149 16.38 -4.80 -3.65
C GLU A 149 15.59 -4.83 -2.34
N PHE A 150 14.26 -4.86 -2.40
CA PHE A 150 13.40 -4.76 -1.22
C PHE A 150 12.43 -5.94 -1.12
N ASP A 151 12.54 -6.71 -0.03
CA ASP A 151 11.64 -7.83 0.23
C ASP A 151 11.54 -8.11 1.74
N ILE A 152 10.67 -9.05 2.12
CA ILE A 152 10.57 -9.53 3.50
C ILE A 152 11.86 -10.26 3.86
N CYS A 153 12.61 -9.68 4.79
CA CYS A 153 13.83 -10.28 5.33
C CYS A 153 13.50 -11.63 5.98
N PRO A 154 14.14 -12.74 5.56
CA PRO A 154 13.86 -14.07 6.11
C PRO A 154 14.27 -14.21 7.59
N GLU A 155 15.26 -13.42 8.03
CA GLU A 155 15.76 -13.46 9.41
C GLU A 155 14.89 -12.63 10.37
N THR A 156 14.32 -11.53 9.90
CA THR A 156 13.65 -10.55 10.79
C THR A 156 12.15 -10.45 10.56
N GLY A 157 11.64 -10.89 9.40
CA GLY A 157 10.25 -10.77 9.00
C GLY A 157 9.81 -9.35 8.62
N TYR A 158 10.73 -8.39 8.59
CA TYR A 158 10.45 -7.02 8.14
C TYR A 158 10.71 -6.87 6.65
N TRP A 159 9.87 -6.10 5.97
CA TRP A 159 10.19 -5.58 4.65
C TRP A 159 11.35 -4.58 4.76
N ASP A 160 12.45 -4.86 4.07
CA ASP A 160 13.68 -4.07 4.16
C ASP A 160 14.51 -4.24 2.88
N ARG A 161 15.56 -3.44 2.74
CA ARG A 161 16.54 -3.62 1.68
C ARG A 161 17.41 -4.84 1.98
N LEU A 162 17.34 -5.84 1.12
CA LEU A 162 18.05 -7.10 1.32
C LEU A 162 19.48 -7.05 0.83
N GLY A 163 20.36 -7.73 1.55
CA GLY A 163 21.75 -7.87 1.15
C GLY A 163 22.48 -8.93 1.96
N ILE A 164 23.70 -9.22 1.51
CA ILE A 164 24.62 -10.06 2.28
C ILE A 164 25.18 -9.23 3.44
N ARG A 165 24.90 -9.68 4.67
CA ARG A 165 25.41 -9.10 5.91
C ARG A 165 26.42 -10.02 6.55
N ARG A 166 27.47 -9.46 7.14
CA ARG A 166 28.50 -10.24 7.86
C ARG A 166 28.51 -9.88 9.32
N GLN A 167 28.32 -10.87 10.18
CA GLN A 167 28.49 -10.71 11.61
C GLN A 167 29.92 -11.12 11.98
N TYR A 168 30.75 -10.14 12.33
CA TYR A 168 32.11 -10.40 12.77
C TYR A 168 32.15 -10.56 14.29
N GLN A 169 32.63 -11.71 14.74
CA GLN A 169 32.75 -12.04 16.16
C GLN A 169 34.22 -12.30 16.50
N TYR A 170 34.69 -11.64 17.55
CA TYR A 170 36.05 -11.80 18.06
C TYR A 170 36.02 -12.11 19.54
N PHE A 171 36.81 -13.09 19.94
CA PHE A 171 36.92 -13.51 21.34
C PHE A 171 38.38 -13.75 21.68
N TYR A 172 38.77 -13.32 22.86
CA TYR A 172 40.07 -13.62 23.44
C TYR A 172 39.87 -14.61 24.58
N PHE A 173 40.44 -15.81 24.44
CA PHE A 173 40.33 -16.87 25.43
C PHE A 173 41.64 -17.64 25.51
N ASP A 174 42.11 -17.95 26.72
CA ASP A 174 43.36 -18.69 26.96
C ASP A 174 44.57 -18.12 26.19
N LYS A 175 44.73 -16.79 26.22
CA LYS A 175 45.79 -16.06 25.49
C LYS A 175 45.79 -16.25 23.97
N LYS A 176 44.72 -16.80 23.41
CA LYS A 176 44.52 -16.97 21.97
C LYS A 176 43.40 -16.06 21.49
N LEU A 177 43.65 -15.41 20.36
CA LEU A 177 42.64 -14.66 19.64
C LEU A 177 41.90 -15.60 18.69
N TYR A 178 40.58 -15.66 18.84
CA TYR A 178 39.69 -16.36 17.94
C TYR A 178 38.91 -15.33 17.14
N TRP A 179 38.79 -15.60 15.84
CA TRP A 179 37.96 -14.81 14.94
C TRP A 179 37.04 -15.75 14.18
N ASN A 180 35.78 -15.36 14.07
CA ASN A 180 34.81 -16.02 13.21
C ASN A 180 33.94 -14.97 12.53
N TYR A 181 33.41 -15.30 11.37
CA TYR A 181 32.37 -14.50 10.75
C TYR A 181 31.26 -15.40 10.24
N ASN A 182 30.04 -14.96 10.46
CA ASN A 182 28.85 -15.59 9.91
C ASN A 182 28.30 -14.70 8.80
N LYS A 183 27.83 -15.33 7.72
CA LYS A 183 27.21 -14.65 6.59
C LYS A 183 25.70 -14.87 6.67
N TYR A 184 24.95 -13.78 6.60
CA TYR A 184 23.49 -13.77 6.60
C TYR A 184 22.98 -13.08 5.34
N TYR A 185 21.80 -13.49 4.87
CA TYR A 185 21.07 -12.78 3.83
C TYR A 185 19.87 -12.11 4.50
N GLY A 186 19.90 -10.79 4.62
CA GLY A 186 18.89 -10.06 5.40
C GLY A 186 18.93 -8.54 5.22
N GLY A 187 18.02 -7.89 5.93
CA GLY A 187 17.80 -6.45 5.88
C GLY A 187 18.97 -5.60 6.40
N ASP A 188 18.91 -4.30 6.12
CA ASP A 188 19.82 -3.31 6.71
C ASP A 188 19.74 -3.28 8.24
N ASN A 189 18.53 -3.48 8.80
CA ASN A 189 18.33 -3.52 10.25
C ASN A 189 19.17 -4.60 10.96
N LEU A 190 19.45 -5.72 10.29
CA LEU A 190 20.31 -6.80 10.78
C LEU A 190 21.78 -6.37 10.84
N GLY A 191 22.24 -5.57 9.86
CA GLY A 191 23.57 -4.97 9.86
C GLY A 191 23.76 -3.98 11.02
N ILE A 192 22.74 -3.16 11.28
CA ILE A 192 22.70 -2.25 12.44
C ILE A 192 22.76 -3.04 13.75
N GLU A 193 21.96 -4.10 13.87
CA GLU A 193 21.99 -4.97 15.06
C GLU A 193 23.36 -5.63 15.27
N PHE A 194 23.99 -6.15 14.21
CA PHE A 194 25.32 -6.74 14.30
C PHE A 194 26.36 -5.74 14.79
N PHE A 195 26.22 -4.48 14.42
CA PHE A 195 27.05 -3.41 14.93
C PHE A 195 26.86 -3.22 16.44
N HIS A 196 25.64 -2.97 16.90
CA HIS A 196 25.36 -2.72 18.32
C HIS A 196 25.76 -3.92 19.21
N ASN A 197 25.51 -5.14 18.76
CA ASN A 197 25.81 -6.35 19.54
C ASN A 197 27.32 -6.69 19.62
N ASN A 198 28.14 -6.22 18.68
CA ASN A 198 29.54 -6.62 18.58
C ASN A 198 30.54 -5.47 18.72
N ILE A 199 30.13 -4.20 18.62
CA ILE A 199 31.08 -3.07 18.64
C ILE A 199 31.91 -3.03 19.91
N LEU A 200 31.30 -3.24 21.09
CA LEU A 200 32.02 -3.28 22.37
C LEU A 200 33.01 -4.45 22.45
N LYS A 201 32.61 -5.64 22.00
CA LYS A 201 33.47 -6.84 21.96
C LYS A 201 34.66 -6.62 21.03
N ASN A 202 34.40 -6.02 19.88
CA ASN A 202 35.39 -5.80 18.83
C ASN A 202 36.34 -4.64 19.17
N LEU A 203 35.86 -3.64 19.91
CA LEU A 203 36.66 -2.51 20.40
C LEU A 203 37.73 -2.96 21.40
N MET A 204 37.43 -3.94 22.26
CA MET A 204 38.35 -4.46 23.27
C MET A 204 39.67 -4.98 22.67
N PHE A 205 39.64 -5.47 21.44
CA PHE A 205 40.81 -6.04 20.75
C PHE A 205 41.21 -5.30 19.48
N LEU A 206 40.50 -4.22 19.10
CA LEU A 206 40.68 -3.38 17.89
C LEU A 206 40.65 -4.09 16.52
N ILE A 207 40.73 -5.42 16.46
CA ILE A 207 40.85 -6.19 15.21
C ILE A 207 39.51 -6.31 14.48
N GLY A 208 38.39 -6.34 15.21
CA GLY A 208 37.05 -6.49 14.63
C GLY A 208 36.34 -5.19 14.28
N VAL A 209 36.88 -4.06 14.74
CA VAL A 209 36.27 -2.74 14.55
C VAL A 209 36.11 -2.42 13.06
N PRO A 210 37.11 -2.63 12.18
CA PRO A 210 36.95 -2.31 10.76
C PRO A 210 35.82 -3.09 10.08
N GLY A 211 35.72 -4.40 10.33
CA GLY A 211 34.67 -5.24 9.75
C GLY A 211 33.27 -4.82 10.20
N THR A 212 33.11 -4.56 11.50
CA THR A 212 31.83 -4.09 12.07
C THR A 212 31.44 -2.70 11.56
N LEU A 213 32.41 -1.77 11.41
CA LEU A 213 32.14 -0.44 10.84
C LEU A 213 31.78 -0.49 9.36
N ILE A 214 32.41 -1.38 8.58
CA ILE A 214 32.08 -1.57 7.16
C ILE A 214 30.61 -2.03 7.02
N GLU A 215 30.17 -2.97 7.84
CA GLU A 215 28.79 -3.48 7.77
C GLU A 215 27.77 -2.45 8.26
N PHE A 216 28.11 -1.67 9.30
CA PHE A 216 27.30 -0.53 9.73
C PHE A 216 27.20 0.53 8.63
N TYR A 217 28.30 0.88 7.97
CA TYR A 217 28.31 1.84 6.87
C TYR A 217 27.45 1.34 5.70
N LYS A 218 27.60 0.09 5.29
CA LYS A 218 26.76 -0.53 4.25
C LYS A 218 25.27 -0.49 4.62
N ALA A 219 24.92 -0.74 5.88
CA ALA A 219 23.54 -0.72 6.33
C ALA A 219 22.91 0.69 6.31
N ASN A 220 23.74 1.74 6.36
CA ASN A 220 23.30 3.15 6.41
C ASN A 220 23.49 3.90 5.08
N GLN A 221 23.95 3.25 4.01
CA GLN A 221 24.30 3.89 2.74
C GLN A 221 23.48 3.35 1.58
N GLY A 222 23.21 4.21 0.59
CA GLY A 222 22.47 3.85 -0.62
C GLY A 222 20.99 3.58 -0.39
N HIS A 223 20.40 4.16 0.67
CA HIS A 223 18.96 4.06 0.89
C HIS A 223 18.21 4.76 -0.24
N HIS A 224 17.09 4.16 -0.65
CA HIS A 224 16.14 4.86 -1.49
C HIS A 224 15.68 6.14 -0.76
N PRO A 225 15.66 7.33 -1.40
CA PRO A 225 15.31 8.59 -0.73
C PRO A 225 13.97 8.57 0.00
N ASP A 226 13.06 7.72 -0.46
CA ASP A 226 11.73 7.57 0.12
C ASP A 226 11.69 6.75 1.43
N PHE A 227 12.70 5.90 1.65
CA PHE A 227 12.76 4.91 2.73
C PHE A 227 14.00 5.08 3.62
N THR A 228 14.52 6.29 3.74
CA THR A 228 15.76 6.58 4.51
C THR A 228 15.70 6.14 5.97
N GLU A 229 14.52 6.17 6.59
CA GLU A 229 14.31 5.84 8.00
C GLU A 229 13.94 4.35 8.22
N LEU A 230 13.87 3.54 7.16
CA LEU A 230 13.33 2.19 7.21
C LEU A 230 14.16 1.25 8.09
N ALA A 231 15.48 1.23 7.88
CA ALA A 231 16.39 0.35 8.62
C ALA A 231 16.38 0.66 10.12
N GLU A 232 16.35 1.95 10.47
CA GLU A 232 16.27 2.44 11.86
C GLU A 232 14.92 2.09 12.50
N ALA A 233 13.80 2.28 11.78
CA ALA A 233 12.47 1.92 12.28
C ALA A 233 12.34 0.41 12.53
N ASN A 234 12.83 -0.42 11.60
CA ASN A 234 12.87 -1.86 11.72
C ASN A 234 13.77 -2.29 12.91
N PHE A 235 14.90 -1.63 13.14
CA PHE A 235 15.80 -1.91 14.25
C PHE A 235 15.18 -1.52 15.60
N ALA A 236 14.67 -0.30 15.74
CA ALA A 236 13.99 0.19 16.95
C ALA A 236 12.84 -0.74 17.36
N SER A 237 12.04 -1.19 16.37
CA SER A 237 10.97 -2.15 16.63
C SER A 237 11.48 -3.46 17.24
N ARG A 238 12.58 -4.01 16.69
CA ARG A 238 13.17 -5.26 17.21
C ARG A 238 13.77 -5.11 18.59
N CYS A 239 14.19 -3.90 18.96
CA CYS A 239 14.59 -3.57 20.33
C CYS A 239 13.39 -3.42 21.28
N GLY A 240 12.16 -3.44 20.79
CA GLY A 240 10.95 -3.21 21.58
C GLY A 240 10.59 -1.74 21.74
N GLU A 241 11.32 -0.82 21.10
CA GLU A 241 11.12 0.63 21.14
C GLU A 241 9.99 1.04 20.18
N ILE A 242 8.78 0.54 20.44
CA ILE A 242 7.64 0.66 19.51
C ILE A 242 7.23 2.10 19.25
N LYS A 243 7.40 3.00 20.22
CA LYS A 243 7.08 4.42 20.04
C LYS A 243 7.99 5.06 18.98
N GLU A 244 9.29 4.85 19.10
CA GLU A 244 10.28 5.35 18.14
C GLU A 244 10.06 4.73 16.76
N ALA A 245 9.88 3.41 16.70
CA ALA A 245 9.56 2.72 15.45
C ALA A 245 8.32 3.32 14.78
N ALA A 246 7.23 3.51 15.53
CA ALA A 246 5.98 4.08 15.01
C ALA A 246 6.17 5.52 14.51
N ASP A 247 6.95 6.36 15.21
CA ASP A 247 7.24 7.72 14.77
C ASP A 247 8.01 7.73 13.44
N LEU A 248 9.01 6.85 13.29
CA LEU A 248 9.78 6.71 12.04
C LEU A 248 8.93 6.16 10.89
N TYR A 249 8.10 5.14 11.12
CA TYR A 249 7.15 4.66 10.10
C TYR A 249 6.16 5.76 9.69
N THR A 250 5.65 6.53 10.66
CA THR A 250 4.70 7.62 10.39
C THR A 250 5.32 8.68 9.48
N LYS A 251 6.61 9.01 9.65
CA LYS A 251 7.33 9.92 8.74
C LYS A 251 7.33 9.44 7.29
N MET A 252 7.64 8.17 7.07
CA MET A 252 7.59 7.56 5.72
C MET A 252 6.16 7.50 5.17
N GLN A 253 5.18 7.18 6.02
CA GLN A 253 3.76 7.15 5.64
C GLN A 253 3.19 8.52 5.30
N MET A 254 3.72 9.63 5.84
CA MET A 254 3.30 10.97 5.39
C MET A 254 3.63 11.20 3.91
N ARG A 255 4.69 10.57 3.40
CA ARG A 255 5.07 10.61 1.98
C ARG A 255 4.32 9.56 1.18
N PHE A 256 4.10 8.39 1.78
CA PHE A 256 3.41 7.25 1.15
C PHE A 256 2.25 6.70 2.02
N PRO A 257 1.10 7.40 2.09
CA PRO A 257 0.05 7.11 3.06
C PRO A 257 -0.56 5.71 2.95
N TYR A 258 -0.53 5.12 1.77
CA TYR A 258 -1.15 3.82 1.47
C TYR A 258 -0.13 2.75 1.08
N PHE A 259 1.18 2.97 1.27
CA PHE A 259 2.16 2.00 0.83
C PHE A 259 2.15 0.76 1.73
N PRO A 260 1.89 -0.44 1.18
CA PRO A 260 1.45 -1.59 1.96
C PRO A 260 2.54 -2.14 2.87
N ALA A 261 3.81 -2.05 2.46
CA ALA A 261 4.93 -2.60 3.21
C ALA A 261 5.24 -1.83 4.50
N LEU A 262 5.06 -0.50 4.51
CA LEU A 262 5.23 0.31 5.72
C LEU A 262 4.16 -0.01 6.78
N HIS A 263 2.91 -0.18 6.34
CA HIS A 263 1.83 -0.62 7.23
C HIS A 263 2.03 -2.05 7.72
N TYR A 264 2.54 -2.94 6.87
CA TYR A 264 2.93 -4.29 7.25
C TYR A 264 4.02 -4.27 8.35
N ASN A 265 5.11 -3.53 8.15
CA ASN A 265 6.19 -3.46 9.14
C ASN A 265 5.72 -2.91 10.49
N LEU A 266 4.89 -1.86 10.49
CA LEU A 266 4.31 -1.33 11.72
C LEU A 266 3.34 -2.34 12.38
N ALA A 267 2.63 -3.15 11.61
CA ALA A 267 1.82 -4.24 12.17
C ALA A 267 2.69 -5.33 12.81
N ILE A 268 3.82 -5.71 12.18
CA ILE A 268 4.81 -6.63 12.75
C ILE A 268 5.38 -6.07 14.06
N ALA A 269 5.67 -4.76 14.09
CA ALA A 269 6.13 -4.07 15.30
C ALA A 269 5.13 -4.23 16.46
N TYR A 270 3.84 -4.00 16.22
CA TYR A 270 2.81 -4.20 17.24
C TYR A 270 2.62 -5.66 17.63
N LEU A 271 2.81 -6.62 16.72
CA LEU A 271 2.80 -8.04 17.08
C LEU A 271 3.95 -8.40 18.03
N GLN A 272 5.14 -7.82 17.85
CA GLN A 272 6.30 -8.10 18.71
C GLN A 272 6.05 -7.73 20.18
N VAL A 273 5.24 -6.70 20.44
CA VAL A 273 4.82 -6.33 21.80
C VAL A 273 3.46 -6.90 22.19
N ASN A 274 2.99 -7.95 21.51
CA ASN A 274 1.71 -8.63 21.76
C ASN A 274 0.47 -7.73 21.65
N ASN A 275 0.55 -6.59 20.95
CA ASN A 275 -0.61 -5.72 20.69
C ASN A 275 -1.33 -6.17 19.40
N ILE A 276 -2.02 -7.31 19.49
CA ILE A 276 -2.68 -7.96 18.35
C ILE A 276 -3.75 -7.05 17.73
N GLU A 277 -4.47 -6.26 18.52
CA GLU A 277 -5.53 -5.39 18.03
C GLU A 277 -4.97 -4.30 17.09
N LEU A 278 -3.94 -3.57 17.53
CA LEU A 278 -3.31 -2.56 16.67
C LEU A 278 -2.63 -3.20 15.46
N ALA A 279 -1.98 -4.35 15.62
CA ALA A 279 -1.41 -5.09 14.50
C ALA A 279 -2.46 -5.41 13.43
N LYS A 280 -3.63 -5.95 13.81
CA LYS A 280 -4.74 -6.23 12.88
C LYS A 280 -5.21 -4.97 12.15
N ARG A 281 -5.31 -3.82 12.84
CA ARG A 281 -5.67 -2.54 12.22
C ARG A 281 -4.65 -2.10 11.17
N TYR A 282 -3.36 -2.24 11.42
CA TYR A 282 -2.33 -1.89 10.44
C TYR A 282 -2.21 -2.90 9.30
N PHE A 283 -2.44 -4.19 9.54
CA PHE A 283 -2.60 -5.15 8.45
C PHE A 283 -3.80 -4.82 7.56
N GLN A 284 -4.91 -4.36 8.14
CA GLN A 284 -6.04 -3.88 7.33
C GLN A 284 -5.63 -2.70 6.45
N LYS A 285 -4.94 -1.69 7.00
CA LYS A 285 -4.42 -0.56 6.21
C LYS A 285 -3.45 -1.00 5.10
N SER A 286 -2.62 -2.01 5.36
CA SER A 286 -1.75 -2.61 4.34
C SER A 286 -2.57 -3.16 3.18
N LEU A 287 -3.67 -3.88 3.45
CA LEU A 287 -4.57 -4.42 2.43
C LEU A 287 -5.47 -3.36 1.76
N GLU A 288 -5.81 -2.27 2.45
CA GLU A 288 -6.48 -1.12 1.83
C GLU A 288 -5.58 -0.47 0.78
N GLY A 289 -4.27 -0.38 1.05
CA GLY A 289 -3.27 0.13 0.12
C GLY A 289 -2.96 -0.81 -1.05
N CYS A 290 -2.94 -2.12 -0.78
CA CYS A 290 -2.66 -3.16 -1.77
C CYS A 290 -3.42 -4.44 -1.40
N SER A 291 -4.58 -4.65 -2.02
CA SER A 291 -5.52 -5.70 -1.62
C SER A 291 -5.05 -7.13 -1.91
N ASN A 292 -3.99 -7.27 -2.71
CA ASN A 292 -3.31 -8.53 -2.98
C ASN A 292 -1.92 -8.62 -2.32
N TYR A 293 -1.63 -7.84 -1.27
CA TYR A 293 -0.34 -7.89 -0.59
C TYR A 293 -0.17 -9.18 0.22
N THR A 294 0.39 -10.19 -0.44
CA THR A 294 0.55 -11.56 0.07
C THR A 294 1.29 -11.67 1.41
N PRO A 295 2.34 -10.87 1.71
CA PRO A 295 2.98 -10.89 3.03
C PRO A 295 1.99 -10.67 4.18
N THR A 296 1.09 -9.69 4.05
CA THR A 296 0.04 -9.43 5.06
C THR A 296 -0.97 -10.56 5.13
N LEU A 297 -1.44 -11.08 3.97
CA LEU A 297 -2.41 -12.17 3.92
C LEU A 297 -1.90 -13.43 4.61
N LYS A 298 -0.62 -13.78 4.42
CA LYS A 298 0.03 -14.93 5.08
C LYS A 298 0.02 -14.78 6.61
N VAL A 299 0.37 -13.61 7.13
CA VAL A 299 0.39 -13.37 8.58
C VAL A 299 -1.02 -13.41 9.17
N LEU A 300 -2.00 -12.76 8.54
CA LEU A 300 -3.39 -12.78 9.00
C LEU A 300 -3.99 -14.18 8.99
N LYS A 301 -3.68 -14.99 7.97
CA LYS A 301 -4.08 -16.40 7.91
C LYS A 301 -3.53 -17.18 9.10
N TYR A 302 -2.23 -17.04 9.36
CA TYR A 302 -1.58 -17.68 10.50
C TYR A 302 -2.21 -17.26 11.85
N LEU A 303 -2.46 -15.95 12.05
CA LEU A 303 -3.12 -15.45 13.26
C LEU A 303 -4.53 -16.03 13.43
N SER A 304 -5.32 -16.11 12.35
CA SER A 304 -6.67 -16.68 12.38
C SER A 304 -6.65 -18.18 12.72
N GLU A 305 -5.68 -18.93 12.20
CA GLU A 305 -5.50 -20.35 12.53
C GLU A 305 -5.11 -20.54 14.00
N LYS A 306 -4.20 -19.70 14.52
CA LYS A 306 -3.80 -19.71 15.94
C LYS A 306 -4.97 -19.41 16.88
N GLU A 307 -5.83 -18.44 16.52
CA GLU A 307 -7.03 -18.09 17.30
C GLU A 307 -8.02 -19.27 17.38
N LYS A 308 -8.22 -20.00 16.29
CA LYS A 308 -9.10 -21.19 16.27
C LYS A 308 -8.59 -22.30 17.19
N ILE A 309 -7.28 -22.51 17.26
CA ILE A 309 -6.66 -23.52 18.13
C ILE A 309 -6.77 -23.12 19.60
N GLY A 310 -6.56 -21.84 19.93
CA GLY A 310 -6.63 -21.35 21.30
C GLY A 310 -8.04 -21.25 21.90
N SER A 311 -9.08 -21.38 21.07
CA SER A 311 -10.49 -21.38 21.50
C SER A 311 -11.08 -22.77 21.79
N VAL A 312 -10.29 -23.84 21.67
CA VAL A 312 -10.67 -25.23 21.97
C VAL A 312 -10.20 -25.61 23.37
#